data_AF-A0A381J598-F1
#
_entry.id   AF-A0A381J598-F1
#
_cell.length_a   1.000
_cell.length_b   1.000
_cell.length_c   1.000
_cell.angle_alpha   90.00
_cell.angle_beta   90.00
_cell.angle_gamma   90.00
#
_symmetry.space_group_name_H-M   'P 1'
#
loop_
_entity.id
_entity.type
_entity.pdbx_description
1 polymer ?
#
loop_
_entity_poly.entity_id
_entity_poly.type
_entity_poly.pdbx_seq_one_letter_code
_entity_poly.pdbx_strand_id
1 'polypeptide(L)'
;MEINTDIKDLRDLTLIRFIVKKDCGTYFKARGYSGEKYIIIKNDASKHLKEASDASYHVIKEEKGVLIKRQVCYPISSAEFEDLFYKFNPEGPKSMKELNGFEEFQSN
;
A
#
# COMPACT_ATOMS: atom_id res chain seq x y z
N MET A 1 -3.69 5.12 16.16
CA MET A 1 -4.43 3.88 15.83
C MET A 1 -3.37 2.84 15.56
N GLU A 2 -3.12 1.92 16.49
CA GLU A 2 -2.11 0.89 16.31
C GLU A 2 -2.63 -0.12 15.27
N ILE A 3 -1.92 -0.20 14.15
CA ILE A 3 -2.17 -1.19 13.11
C ILE A 3 -1.69 -2.53 13.70
N ASN A 4 -2.62 -3.28 14.28
CA ASN A 4 -2.36 -4.59 14.88
C ASN A 4 -2.39 -5.67 13.78
N THR A 5 -1.56 -5.49 12.74
CA THR A 5 -1.34 -6.53 11.73
C THR A 5 0.06 -7.07 11.94
N ASP A 6 0.12 -8.31 12.43
CA ASP A 6 1.34 -9.11 12.43
C ASP A 6 1.76 -9.36 10.96
N ILE A 7 2.46 -8.41 10.35
CA ILE A 7 3.12 -8.60 9.06
C ILE A 7 4.22 -9.63 9.30
N LYS A 8 4.09 -10.80 8.65
CA LYS A 8 5.01 -11.93 8.84
C LYS A 8 6.12 -11.92 7.79
N ASP A 9 5.83 -11.42 6.60
CA ASP A 9 6.81 -11.15 5.56
C ASP A 9 6.30 -10.16 4.49
N LEU A 10 7.15 -9.80 3.53
CA LEU A 10 6.84 -8.81 2.50
C LEU A 10 5.70 -9.20 1.54
N ARG A 11 5.34 -10.49 1.45
CA ARG A 11 4.23 -10.96 0.59
C ARG A 11 2.88 -10.54 1.15
N ASP A 12 2.83 -10.17 2.43
CA ASP A 12 1.63 -9.61 3.06
C ASP A 12 1.34 -8.18 2.56
N LEU A 13 2.29 -7.54 1.87
CA LEU A 13 2.12 -6.23 1.25
C LEU A 13 1.67 -6.38 -0.20
N THR A 14 0.71 -5.56 -0.62
CA THR A 14 0.27 -5.49 -2.01
C THR A 14 0.37 -4.06 -2.53
N LEU A 15 1.01 -3.86 -3.68
CA LEU A 15 0.90 -2.59 -4.42
C LEU A 15 -0.47 -2.53 -5.11
N ILE A 16 -1.27 -1.53 -4.78
CA ILE A 16 -2.55 -1.27 -5.46
C ILE A 16 -2.54 0.11 -6.10
N ARG A 17 -3.16 0.22 -7.27
CA ARG A 17 -3.49 1.50 -7.92
C ARG A 17 -5.00 1.68 -7.93
N PHE A 18 -5.47 2.85 -7.48
CA PHE A 18 -6.89 3.13 -7.35
C PHE A 18 -7.22 4.60 -7.57
N ILE A 19 -8.49 4.85 -7.86
CA ILE A 19 -9.06 6.20 -7.91
C ILE A 19 -9.98 6.38 -6.71
N VAL A 20 -9.75 7.43 -5.92
CA VAL A 20 -10.65 7.83 -4.82
C VAL A 20 -11.97 8.28 -5.42
N LYS A 21 -13.06 7.63 -5.01
CA LYS A 21 -14.43 7.94 -5.45
C LYS A 21 -15.21 8.75 -4.45
N LYS A 22 -14.90 8.64 -3.15
CA LYS A 22 -15.59 9.39 -2.10
C LYS A 22 -14.76 9.48 -0.84
N ASP A 23 -14.74 10.66 -0.24
CA ASP A 23 -14.27 10.87 1.13
C ASP A 23 -15.40 10.60 2.14
N CYS A 24 -15.14 9.74 3.13
CA CYS A 24 -16.08 9.39 4.20
C CYS A 24 -15.59 9.82 5.59
N GLY A 25 -14.67 10.79 5.68
CA GLY A 25 -14.10 11.29 6.93
C GLY A 25 -12.90 10.46 7.37
N THR A 26 -13.13 9.26 7.91
CA THR A 26 -12.07 8.37 8.45
C THR A 26 -11.51 7.37 7.43
N TYR A 27 -12.16 7.24 6.28
CA TYR A 27 -11.73 6.37 5.19
C TYR A 27 -12.15 6.96 3.83
N PHE A 28 -11.54 6.47 2.76
CA PHE A 28 -11.96 6.70 1.39
C PHE A 28 -12.62 5.47 0.81
N LYS A 29 -13.64 5.66 -0.02
CA LYS A 29 -14.10 4.63 -0.96
C LYS A 29 -13.34 4.82 -2.25
N ALA A 30 -12.64 3.78 -2.69
CA ALA A 30 -11.85 3.82 -3.91
C ALA A 30 -12.23 2.67 -4.84
N ARG A 31 -11.88 2.83 -6.12
CA ARG A 31 -12.08 1.80 -7.14
C ARG A 31 -10.77 1.52 -7.86
N GLY A 32 -10.45 0.24 -8.00
CA GLY A 32 -9.38 -0.23 -8.87
C GLY A 32 -9.73 -0.04 -10.34
N TYR A 33 -8.72 -0.14 -11.19
CA TYR A 33 -8.88 -0.03 -12.64
C TYR A 33 -9.62 -1.24 -13.23
N SER A 34 -9.45 -2.42 -12.64
CA SER A 34 -10.20 -3.63 -12.99
C SER A 34 -11.60 -3.67 -12.37
N GLY A 35 -11.97 -2.62 -11.64
CA GLY A 35 -13.32 -2.41 -11.13
C GLY A 35 -13.56 -2.84 -9.68
N GLU A 36 -12.55 -3.40 -9.00
CA GLU A 36 -12.62 -3.77 -7.59
C GLU A 36 -12.89 -2.56 -6.71
N LYS A 37 -13.54 -2.79 -5.57
CA LYS A 37 -13.90 -1.75 -4.61
C LYS A 37 -13.07 -1.88 -3.36
N TYR A 38 -12.44 -0.79 -2.96
CA TYR A 38 -11.58 -0.72 -1.80
C TYR A 38 -12.11 0.28 -0.77
N ILE A 39 -11.91 -0.04 0.50
CA ILE A 39 -11.99 0.89 1.63
C ILE A 39 -10.56 1.24 2.00
N ILE A 40 -10.13 2.47 1.74
CA ILE A 40 -8.79 2.94 2.09
C ILE A 40 -8.87 3.65 3.44
N ILE A 41 -8.29 3.08 4.49
CA ILE A 41 -8.27 3.71 5.81
C ILE A 41 -7.32 4.92 5.78
N LYS A 42 -7.78 6.06 6.31
CA LYS A 42 -6.95 7.26 6.36
C LYS A 42 -5.90 7.16 7.45
N ASN A 43 -4.70 7.58 7.10
CA ASN A 43 -3.54 7.67 7.97
C ASN A 43 -2.56 8.69 7.39
N ASP A 44 -1.38 8.82 7.98
CA ASP A 44 -0.38 9.80 7.53
C ASP A 44 0.07 9.59 6.08
N ALA A 45 0.16 8.35 5.61
CA ALA A 45 0.53 8.05 4.22
C ALA A 45 -0.51 8.57 3.22
N SER A 46 -1.79 8.50 3.57
CA SER A 46 -2.92 8.82 2.70
C SER A 46 -3.55 10.20 2.92
N LYS A 47 -3.01 11.00 3.86
CA LYS A 47 -3.64 12.27 4.30
C LYS A 47 -3.76 13.34 3.20
N HIS A 48 -2.93 13.26 2.18
CA HIS A 48 -2.93 14.20 1.05
C HIS A 48 -3.93 13.81 -0.05
N LEU A 49 -4.54 12.62 0.03
CA LEU A 49 -5.52 12.17 -0.94
C LEU A 49 -6.84 12.94 -0.78
N LYS A 50 -7.52 13.13 -1.91
CA LYS A 50 -8.84 13.75 -1.99
C LYS A 50 -9.70 13.01 -3.01
N GLU A 51 -10.96 13.40 -3.13
CA GLU A 51 -11.83 12.86 -4.17
C GLU A 51 -11.21 13.06 -5.57
N ALA A 52 -11.36 12.05 -6.43
CA ALA A 52 -10.73 11.95 -7.75
C ALA A 52 -9.21 11.79 -7.79
N SER A 53 -8.50 11.70 -6.66
CA SER A 53 -7.08 11.31 -6.65
C SER A 53 -6.89 9.93 -7.28
N ASP A 54 -5.98 9.84 -8.26
CA ASP A 54 -5.40 8.59 -8.80
C ASP A 54 -4.05 8.39 -8.11
N ALA A 55 -3.89 7.25 -7.42
CA ALA A 55 -2.69 6.98 -6.65
C ALA A 55 -2.37 5.49 -6.58
N SER A 56 -1.09 5.21 -6.33
CA SER A 56 -0.55 3.88 -6.08
C SER A 56 0.07 3.81 -4.69
N TYR A 57 -0.26 2.78 -3.92
CA TYR A 57 0.26 2.55 -2.58
C TYR A 57 0.58 1.09 -2.36
N HIS A 58 1.67 0.82 -1.65
CA HIS A 58 1.77 -0.42 -0.89
C HIS A 58 0.74 -0.38 0.22
N VAL A 59 -0.03 -1.45 0.37
CA VAL A 59 -1.06 -1.56 1.38
C VAL A 59 -1.01 -2.92 2.05
N ILE A 60 -1.42 -2.96 3.31
CA ILE A 60 -1.85 -4.19 3.95
C ILE A 60 -3.32 -4.38 3.62
N LYS A 61 -3.68 -5.57 3.10
CA LYS A 61 -5.06 -5.91 2.75
C LYS A 61 -5.70 -6.77 3.83
N GLU A 62 -6.89 -6.36 4.26
CA GLU A 62 -7.77 -7.17 5.10
C GLU A 62 -9.11 -7.36 4.41
N GLU A 63 -9.67 -8.56 4.50
CA GLU A 63 -11.03 -8.81 4.04
C GLU A 63 -11.98 -8.81 5.24
N LYS A 64 -12.94 -7.88 5.26
CA LYS A 64 -13.93 -7.76 6.33
C LYS A 64 -15.34 -8.05 5.83
N GLY A 65 -16.17 -8.57 6.73
CA GLY A 65 -17.56 -8.93 6.48
C GLY A 65 -17.78 -10.45 6.38
N VAL A 66 -18.99 -10.87 6.75
CA VAL A 66 -19.40 -12.28 6.75
C VAL A 66 -20.04 -12.67 5.42
N LEU A 67 -21.05 -11.92 4.97
CA LEU A 67 -21.80 -12.19 3.74
C LEU A 67 -21.31 -11.37 2.54
N ILE A 68 -21.05 -10.08 2.73
CA ILE A 68 -20.49 -9.20 1.71
C ILE A 68 -19.07 -8.86 2.12
N LYS A 69 -18.12 -9.54 1.47
CA LYS A 69 -16.70 -9.31 1.66
C LYS A 69 -16.32 -7.93 1.12
N ARG A 70 -15.58 -7.16 1.93
CA ARG A 70 -15.05 -5.84 1.57
C ARG A 70 -13.55 -5.86 1.76
N GLN A 71 -12.83 -5.36 0.76
CA GLN A 71 -11.39 -5.18 0.87
C GLN A 71 -11.08 -3.86 1.57
N VAL A 72 -10.47 -3.97 2.75
CA VAL A 72 -9.98 -2.85 3.54
C VAL A 72 -8.48 -2.78 3.35
N CYS A 73 -7.99 -1.60 3.03
CA CYS A 73 -6.60 -1.36 2.71
C CYS A 73 -6.05 -0.31 3.65
N TYR A 74 -4.89 -0.61 4.22
CA TYR A 74 -4.13 0.25 5.11
C TYR A 74 -2.88 0.71 4.36
N PRO A 75 -2.87 1.93 3.81
CA PRO A 75 -1.71 2.45 3.09
C PRO A 75 -0.49 2.51 3.99
N ILE A 76 0.66 2.11 3.48
CA ILE A 76 1.93 2.33 4.15
C ILE A 76 2.72 3.39 3.39
N SER A 77 3.45 4.21 4.14
CA SER A 77 4.37 5.20 3.60
C SER A 77 5.63 4.52 3.02
N SER A 78 6.38 5.24 2.20
CA SER A 78 7.66 4.74 1.69
C SER A 78 8.64 4.40 2.80
N ALA A 79 8.67 5.19 3.88
CA ALA A 79 9.53 4.93 5.04
C ALA A 79 9.14 3.62 5.74
N GLU A 80 7.85 3.41 6.01
CA GLU A 80 7.36 2.16 6.59
C GLU A 80 7.66 0.95 5.68
N PHE A 81 7.55 1.12 4.36
CA PHE A 81 7.92 0.07 3.41
C PHE A 81 9.41 -0.26 3.47
N GLU A 82 10.28 0.76 3.48
CA GLU A 82 11.73 0.57 3.58
C GLU A 82 12.11 -0.15 4.88
N ASP A 83 11.53 0.26 6.01
CA ASP A 83 11.76 -0.39 7.30
C ASP A 83 11.37 -1.87 7.27
N LEU A 84 10.20 -2.19 6.70
CA LEU A 84 9.76 -3.58 6.53
C LEU A 84 10.68 -4.34 5.56
N PHE A 85 11.10 -3.72 4.48
CA PHE A 85 11.98 -4.33 3.48
C PHE A 85 13.30 -4.77 4.10
N TYR A 86 14.00 -3.89 4.82
CA TYR A 86 15.27 -4.25 5.45
C TYR A 86 15.12 -5.20 6.63
N LYS A 87 14.01 -5.10 7.37
CA LYS A 87 13.69 -6.05 8.45
C LYS A 87 13.60 -7.49 7.94
N PHE A 88 12.97 -7.69 6.77
CA PHE A 88 12.75 -9.01 6.19
C PHE A 88 13.84 -9.45 5.20
N ASN A 89 14.66 -8.52 4.68
CA ASN A 89 15.80 -8.79 3.82
C ASN A 89 17.11 -8.24 4.42
N PRO A 90 17.58 -8.75 5.57
CA PRO A 90 18.77 -8.21 6.26
C PRO A 90 20.07 -8.39 5.46
N GLU A 91 20.13 -9.39 4.58
CA GLU A 91 21.27 -9.63 3.66
C GLU A 91 21.08 -8.98 2.28
N GLY A 92 19.96 -8.28 2.09
CA GLY A 92 19.64 -7.60 0.84
C GLY A 92 20.45 -6.32 0.63
N PRO A 93 20.17 -5.58 -0.47
CA PRO A 93 20.72 -4.26 -0.68
C PRO A 93 20.48 -3.37 0.54
N LYS A 94 21.42 -2.48 0.85
CA LYS A 94 21.42 -1.65 2.07
C LYS A 94 20.77 -0.28 1.85
N SER A 95 20.39 0.03 0.62
CA SER A 95 19.72 1.28 0.26
C SER A 95 18.81 1.11 -0.95
N MET A 96 17.78 1.95 -1.06
CA MET A 96 16.95 2.03 -2.27
C MET A 96 17.75 2.43 -3.52
N LYS A 97 18.89 3.12 -3.36
CA LYS A 97 19.80 3.44 -4.46
C LYS A 97 20.44 2.19 -5.06
N GLU A 98 20.79 1.21 -4.23
CA GLU A 98 21.34 -0.08 -4.70
C GLU A 98 20.29 -0.92 -5.43
N LEU A 99 19.02 -0.85 -5.01
CA LEU A 99 17.90 -1.49 -5.72
C LEU A 99 17.65 -0.85 -7.10
N ASN A 100 17.65 0.48 -7.16
CA ASN A 100 17.39 1.22 -8.41
C ASN A 100 18.60 1.24 -9.37
N GLY A 101 19.80 0.90 -8.90
CA GLY A 101 21.02 0.78 -9.72
C GLY A 101 21.03 -0.38 -10.72
N PHE A 102 20.01 -1.26 -10.70
CA PHE A 102 19.88 -2.36 -11.67
C PHE A 102 19.42 -1.91 -13.08
N GLU A 103 18.96 -0.66 -13.25
CA GLU A 103 18.56 -0.14 -14.57
C GLU A 103 19.75 0.11 -15.53
N GLU A 104 21.00 0.07 -15.06
CA GLU A 104 22.19 0.20 -15.92
C GLU A 104 22.56 -1.09 -16.69
N PHE A 105 21.84 -2.20 -16.50
CA PHE A 105 22.11 -3.47 -17.22
C PHE A 105 21.32 -3.68 -18.53
N GLN A 106 20.54 -2.70 -18.99
CA GLN A 106 19.92 -2.74 -20.33
C GLN A 106 20.32 -1.53 -21.18
N SER A 107 21.59 -1.48 -21.56
CA SER A 107 22.06 -0.72 -22.73
C SER A 107 23.24 -1.45 -23.35
N ASN A 108 22.92 -2.47 -24.16
CA ASN A 108 23.79 -2.99 -25.22
C ASN A 108 23.07 -2.83 -26.55
#